data_AF-A0A380SYA2-F1
#
_entry.id   AF-A0A380SYA2-F1
#
_cell.length_a   1.000
_cell.length_b   1.000
_cell.length_c   1.000
_cell.angle_alpha   90.00
_cell.angle_beta   90.00
_cell.angle_gamma   90.00
#
_symmetry.space_group_name_H-M   'P 1'
#
loop_
_entity.id
_entity.type
_entity.pdbx_description
1 polymer ?
#
loop_
_entity_poly.entity_id
_entity_poly.type
_entity_poly.pdbx_seq_one_letter_code
_entity_poly.pdbx_strand_id
1 'polypeptide(L)'
;MTEEEVKQQREFAEALWAKDRAKNPSYEEWLSGQISSSRSAEQNVVQLMSRSLERCLDRYVETSPVGCSKRSVAIVDNYYFDHYYTSSKKPPAGYLTVSHAYLKWSSAMEAIALEASWHVISERALQAREAISRASFPGL
;
A
#
# COMPACT_ATOMS: atom_id res chain seq x y z
N MET A 1 -20.57 -17.47 -4.63
CA MET A 1 -19.68 -16.98 -5.69
C MET A 1 -19.28 -18.17 -6.54
N THR A 2 -19.59 -18.16 -7.81
CA THR A 2 -19.36 -19.27 -8.75
C THR A 2 -17.97 -19.17 -9.38
N GLU A 3 -17.45 -20.27 -9.94
CA GLU A 3 -16.16 -20.26 -10.65
C GLU A 3 -16.16 -19.29 -11.85
N GLU A 4 -17.31 -19.10 -12.49
CA GLU A 4 -17.48 -18.14 -13.59
C GLU A 4 -17.44 -16.67 -13.14
N GLU A 5 -18.02 -16.35 -11.97
CA GLU A 5 -17.91 -15.01 -11.38
C GLU A 5 -16.47 -14.67 -11.00
N VAL A 6 -15.73 -15.64 -10.45
CA VAL A 6 -14.30 -15.48 -10.14
C VAL A 6 -13.48 -15.27 -11.41
N LYS A 7 -13.77 -16.02 -12.47
CA LYS A 7 -13.08 -15.89 -13.76
C LYS A 7 -13.35 -14.54 -14.41
N GLN A 8 -14.59 -14.06 -14.43
CA GLN A 8 -14.94 -12.74 -14.97
C GLN A 8 -14.31 -11.59 -14.18
N GLN A 9 -14.33 -11.67 -12.84
CA GLN A 9 -13.66 -10.67 -12.00
C GLN A 9 -12.15 -10.64 -12.26
N ARG A 10 -11.56 -11.81 -12.50
CA ARG A 10 -10.15 -11.93 -12.85
C ARG A 10 -9.82 -11.31 -14.20
N GLU A 11 -10.57 -11.66 -15.25
CA GLU A 11 -10.37 -11.09 -16.59
C GLU A 11 -10.56 -9.56 -16.60
N PHE A 12 -11.54 -9.08 -15.85
CA PHE A 12 -11.78 -7.64 -15.68
C PHE A 12 -10.64 -6.94 -14.95
N ALA A 13 -10.13 -7.53 -13.87
CA ALA A 13 -8.96 -7.01 -13.16
C ALA A 13 -7.73 -6.99 -14.08
N GLU A 14 -7.44 -8.08 -14.79
CA GLU A 14 -6.32 -8.17 -15.75
C GLU A 14 -6.40 -7.07 -16.83
N ALA A 15 -7.60 -6.79 -17.35
CA ALA A 15 -7.81 -5.72 -18.34
C ALA A 15 -7.60 -4.31 -17.75
N LEU A 16 -8.08 -4.05 -16.53
CA LEU A 16 -7.83 -2.79 -15.80
C LEU A 16 -6.33 -2.56 -15.59
N TRP A 17 -5.61 -3.60 -15.17
CA TRP A 17 -4.18 -3.54 -14.90
C TRP A 17 -3.33 -3.42 -16.15
N ALA A 18 -3.72 -4.05 -17.26
CA ALA A 18 -3.06 -3.87 -18.55
C ALA A 18 -3.14 -2.41 -19.03
N LYS A 19 -4.31 -1.78 -18.88
CA LYS A 19 -4.52 -0.36 -19.18
C LYS A 19 -3.70 0.55 -18.27
N ASP A 20 -3.54 0.19 -16.99
CA ASP A 20 -2.74 0.95 -16.03
C ASP A 20 -1.22 0.85 -16.31
N ARG A 21 -0.73 -0.34 -16.68
CA ARG A 21 0.66 -0.55 -17.14
C ARG A 21 0.98 0.23 -18.40
N ALA A 22 0.03 0.35 -19.32
CA ALA A 22 0.20 1.14 -20.54
C ALA A 22 0.29 2.66 -20.27
N LYS A 23 -0.26 3.13 -19.14
CA LYS A 23 -0.26 4.56 -18.74
C LYS A 23 0.91 4.95 -17.84
N ASN A 24 1.45 4.01 -17.07
CA ASN A 24 2.53 4.26 -16.11
C ASN A 24 3.70 3.32 -16.42
N PRO A 25 4.74 3.82 -17.12
CA PRO A 25 5.84 2.98 -17.58
C PRO A 25 6.64 2.33 -16.44
N SER A 26 6.65 2.94 -15.25
CA SER A 26 7.30 2.40 -14.05
C SER A 26 6.36 2.24 -12.84
N TYR A 27 6.76 1.37 -11.90
CA TYR A 27 6.05 1.18 -10.63
C TYR A 27 6.06 2.47 -9.80
N GLU A 28 7.17 3.18 -9.85
CA GLU A 28 7.44 4.43 -9.16
C GLU A 28 6.51 5.55 -9.64
N GLU A 29 6.35 5.70 -10.96
CA GLU A 29 5.39 6.65 -11.55
C GLU A 29 3.96 6.28 -11.18
N TRP A 30 3.61 4.99 -11.23
CA TRP A 30 2.27 4.53 -10.86
C TRP A 30 1.93 4.84 -9.39
N LEU A 31 2.85 4.53 -8.47
CA LEU A 31 2.63 4.72 -7.03
C LEU A 31 2.61 6.22 -6.69
N SER A 32 3.52 7.01 -7.27
CA SER A 32 3.52 8.47 -7.12
C SER A 32 2.24 9.10 -7.68
N GLY A 33 1.72 8.57 -8.79
CA GLY A 33 0.44 8.97 -9.38
C GLY A 33 -0.79 8.66 -8.51
N GLN A 34 -0.65 7.88 -7.42
CA GLN A 34 -1.72 7.70 -6.43
C GLN A 34 -1.88 8.90 -5.49
N ILE A 35 -0.88 9.79 -5.41
CA ILE A 35 -0.92 11.00 -4.60
C ILE A 35 -1.85 12.01 -5.27
N SER A 36 -2.77 12.59 -4.50
CA SER A 36 -3.71 13.59 -5.00
C SER A 36 -3.67 14.85 -4.15
N SER A 37 -3.64 16.01 -4.81
CA SER A 37 -3.70 17.32 -4.16
C SER A 37 -5.05 17.62 -3.51
N SER A 38 -6.11 16.90 -3.87
CA SER A 38 -7.44 17.03 -3.25
C SER A 38 -7.60 16.22 -1.96
N ARG A 39 -6.62 15.38 -1.61
CA ARG A 39 -6.60 14.57 -0.39
C ARG A 39 -5.73 15.21 0.68
N SER A 40 -6.09 14.99 1.93
CA SER A 40 -5.20 15.30 3.06
C SER A 40 -3.94 14.43 3.02
N ALA A 41 -2.89 14.87 3.72
CA ALA A 41 -1.67 14.08 3.87
C ALA A 41 -1.97 12.69 4.45
N GLU A 42 -2.91 12.60 5.41
CA GLU A 42 -3.39 11.34 5.99
C GLU A 42 -3.86 10.36 4.92
N GLN A 43 -4.81 10.84 4.12
CA GLN A 43 -5.45 10.05 3.08
C GLN A 43 -4.44 9.63 2.02
N ASN A 44 -3.47 10.48 1.67
CA ASN A 44 -2.42 10.12 0.73
C ASN A 44 -1.47 9.06 1.30
N VAL A 45 -1.01 9.21 2.54
CA VAL A 45 -0.16 8.19 3.20
C VAL A 45 -0.88 6.84 3.28
N VAL A 46 -2.13 6.84 3.75
CA VAL A 46 -2.96 5.62 3.87
C VAL A 46 -3.20 4.98 2.52
N GLN A 47 -3.50 5.77 1.49
CA GLN A 47 -3.65 5.29 0.12
C GLN A 47 -2.36 4.66 -0.41
N LEU A 48 -1.20 5.31 -0.20
CA LEU A 48 0.10 4.80 -0.63
C LEU A 48 0.43 3.46 0.05
N MET A 49 0.20 3.34 1.36
CA MET A 49 0.35 2.08 2.09
C MET A 49 -0.56 0.97 1.53
N SER A 50 -1.85 1.27 1.33
CA SER A 50 -2.81 0.28 0.81
C SER A 50 -2.43 -0.18 -0.59
N ARG A 51 -2.15 0.76 -1.51
CA ARG A 51 -1.87 0.48 -2.92
C ARG A 51 -0.57 -0.28 -3.09
N SER A 52 0.48 0.11 -2.38
CA SER A 52 1.75 -0.61 -2.44
C SER A 52 1.60 -2.05 -1.91
N LEU A 53 0.92 -2.24 -0.78
CA LEU A 53 0.71 -3.55 -0.18
C LEU A 53 -0.14 -4.48 -1.07
N GLU A 54 -1.27 -3.98 -1.58
CA GLU A 54 -2.12 -4.72 -2.52
C GLU A 54 -1.29 -5.18 -3.72
N ARG A 55 -0.50 -4.28 -4.30
CA ARG A 55 0.28 -4.59 -5.50
C ARG A 55 1.42 -5.58 -5.23
N CYS A 56 2.13 -5.48 -4.11
CA CYS A 56 3.21 -6.42 -3.80
C CYS A 56 2.69 -7.82 -3.44
N LEU A 57 1.44 -7.94 -2.98
CA LEU A 57 0.79 -9.23 -2.70
C LEU A 57 0.12 -9.84 -3.94
N ASP A 58 -0.21 -9.02 -4.93
CA ASP A 58 -0.80 -9.46 -6.18
C ASP A 58 0.25 -9.99 -7.16
N ARG A 59 0.39 -11.31 -7.18
CA ARG A 59 1.33 -12.03 -8.06
C ARG A 59 1.01 -11.90 -9.55
N TYR A 60 -0.16 -11.40 -9.92
CA TYR A 60 -0.52 -11.14 -11.31
C TYR A 60 -0.06 -9.76 -11.78
N VAL A 61 0.03 -8.81 -10.86
CA VAL A 61 0.43 -7.43 -11.16
C VAL A 61 1.95 -7.27 -11.06
N GLU A 62 2.57 -7.95 -10.10
CA GLU A 62 4.01 -7.94 -9.89
C GLU A 62 4.55 -9.36 -9.80
N THR A 63 5.50 -9.68 -10.68
CA THR A 63 6.13 -11.00 -10.71
C THR A 63 7.20 -11.14 -9.62
N SER A 64 7.75 -10.03 -9.12
CA SER A 64 8.66 -9.98 -7.99
C SER A 64 8.09 -9.19 -6.80
N PRO A 65 7.41 -9.86 -5.85
CA PRO A 65 6.98 -9.24 -4.59
C PRO A 65 8.13 -8.54 -3.84
N VAL A 66 9.31 -9.18 -3.81
CA VAL A 66 10.54 -8.62 -3.23
C VAL A 66 10.92 -7.31 -3.91
N GLY A 67 10.93 -7.30 -5.24
CA GLY A 67 11.26 -6.11 -6.04
C GLY A 67 10.24 -4.99 -5.87
N CYS A 68 8.94 -5.30 -5.77
CA CYS A 68 7.91 -4.31 -5.44
C CYS A 68 8.09 -3.74 -4.04
N SER A 69 8.33 -4.60 -3.05
CA SER A 69 8.52 -4.14 -1.67
C SER A 69 9.69 -3.17 -1.56
N LYS A 70 10.86 -3.52 -2.13
CA LYS A 70 12.05 -2.65 -2.11
C LYS A 70 11.81 -1.28 -2.75
N ARG A 71 11.04 -1.22 -3.84
CA ARG A 71 10.67 0.04 -4.51
C ARG A 71 9.60 0.84 -3.77
N SER A 72 8.64 0.15 -3.14
CA SER A 72 7.54 0.77 -2.38
C SER A 72 8.03 1.54 -1.17
N VAL A 73 8.98 0.95 -0.44
CA VAL A 73 9.47 1.46 0.86
C VAL A 73 9.94 2.91 0.74
N ALA A 74 10.87 3.21 -0.16
CA ALA A 74 11.40 4.56 -0.27
C ALA A 74 10.33 5.62 -0.60
N ILE A 75 9.34 5.28 -1.44
CA ILE A 75 8.29 6.23 -1.87
C ILE A 75 7.35 6.55 -0.70
N VAL A 76 6.87 5.51 -0.01
CA VAL A 76 5.95 5.66 1.11
C VAL A 76 6.67 6.30 2.31
N ASP A 77 7.91 5.91 2.57
CA ASP A 77 8.75 6.50 3.62
C ASP A 77 8.94 7.99 3.39
N ASN A 78 9.40 8.40 2.21
CA ASN A 78 9.60 9.82 1.90
C ASN A 78 8.32 10.63 2.15
N TYR A 79 7.18 10.17 1.62
CA TYR A 79 5.92 10.87 1.82
C TYR A 79 5.48 10.90 3.28
N TYR A 80 5.59 9.78 4.00
CA TYR A 80 5.24 9.67 5.42
C TYR A 80 6.13 10.59 6.29
N PHE A 81 7.45 10.53 6.14
CA PHE A 81 8.36 11.30 6.98
C PHE A 81 8.27 12.80 6.68
N ASP A 82 8.06 13.21 5.42
CA ASP A 82 7.89 14.61 5.05
C ASP A 82 6.64 15.26 5.67
N HIS A 83 5.57 14.47 5.90
CA HIS A 83 4.27 15.02 6.31
C HIS A 83 3.85 14.65 7.73
N TYR A 84 4.22 13.48 8.23
CA TYR A 84 3.80 12.95 9.52
C TYR A 84 4.91 12.94 10.56
N TYR A 85 6.17 12.77 10.15
CA TYR A 85 7.30 12.82 11.06
C TYR A 85 7.94 14.21 11.06
N THR A 86 7.19 15.18 11.54
CA THR A 86 7.73 16.53 11.76
C THR A 86 8.20 16.66 13.20
N SER A 87 9.28 17.41 13.44
CA SER A 87 9.73 17.82 14.79
C SER A 87 8.76 18.80 15.48
N SER A 88 7.52 18.90 15.00
CA SER A 88 6.47 19.76 15.52
C SER A 88 6.07 19.35 16.93
N LYS A 89 5.88 20.35 17.81
CA LYS A 89 5.37 20.16 19.17
C LYS A 89 3.93 19.62 19.22
N LYS A 90 3.20 19.64 18.09
CA LYS A 90 1.84 19.11 17.99
C LYS A 90 1.74 18.21 16.74
N PRO A 91 1.55 16.89 16.91
CA PRO A 91 1.43 15.98 15.79
C PRO A 91 0.14 16.26 14.99
N PRO A 92 0.11 15.92 13.69
CA PRO A 92 -1.08 16.06 12.86
C PRO A 92 -2.25 15.20 13.38
N ALA A 93 -3.47 15.54 12.96
CA ALA A 93 -4.63 14.69 13.21
C ALA A 93 -4.38 13.27 12.65
N GLY A 94 -4.90 12.26 13.35
CA GLY A 94 -4.69 10.87 12.97
C GLY A 94 -3.25 10.37 13.14
N TYR A 95 -2.30 11.15 13.70
CA TYR A 95 -0.90 10.74 13.81
C TYR A 95 -0.72 9.35 14.42
N LEU A 96 -1.35 9.06 15.57
CA LEU A 96 -1.21 7.75 16.21
C LEU A 96 -1.76 6.60 15.36
N THR A 97 -2.90 6.81 14.70
CA THR A 97 -3.54 5.80 13.86
C THR A 97 -2.75 5.56 12.57
N VAL A 98 -2.26 6.64 11.93
CA VAL A 98 -1.42 6.58 10.73
C VAL A 98 -0.05 5.98 11.05
N SER A 99 0.60 6.38 12.15
CA SER A 99 1.88 5.80 12.57
C SER A 99 1.74 4.31 12.90
N HIS A 100 0.65 3.89 13.54
CA HIS A 100 0.39 2.47 13.77
C HIS A 100 0.19 1.72 12.45
N ALA A 101 -0.57 2.27 11.52
CA ALA A 101 -0.73 1.69 10.18
C ALA A 101 0.61 1.57 9.45
N TYR A 102 1.44 2.61 9.52
CA TYR A 102 2.78 2.63 8.93
C TYR A 102 3.68 1.55 9.53
N LEU A 103 3.68 1.36 10.85
CA LEU A 103 4.46 0.30 11.51
C LEU A 103 4.01 -1.11 11.07
N LYS A 104 2.71 -1.34 10.91
CA LYS A 104 2.20 -2.64 10.44
C LYS A 104 2.51 -2.87 8.97
N TRP A 105 2.36 -1.82 8.16
CA TRP A 105 2.70 -1.85 6.75
C TRP A 105 4.20 -2.12 6.53
N SER A 106 5.09 -1.42 7.24
CA SER A 106 6.54 -1.59 7.12
C SER A 106 6.97 -3.00 7.52
N SER A 107 6.37 -3.56 8.58
CA SER A 107 6.60 -4.95 8.98
C SER A 107 6.18 -5.97 7.90
N ALA A 108 5.07 -5.71 7.20
CA ALA A 108 4.64 -6.55 6.09
C ALA A 108 5.58 -6.45 4.88
N MET A 109 5.99 -5.22 4.52
CA MET A 109 6.97 -4.99 3.45
C MET A 109 8.32 -5.65 3.77
N GLU A 110 8.82 -5.52 5.00
CA GLU A 110 10.06 -6.18 5.41
C GLU A 110 9.97 -7.71 5.27
N ALA A 111 8.86 -8.33 5.68
CA ALA A 111 8.67 -9.77 5.50
C ALA A 111 8.66 -10.19 4.03
N ILE A 112 8.09 -9.37 3.15
CA ILE A 112 8.14 -9.60 1.70
C ILE A 112 9.59 -9.43 1.19
N ALA A 113 10.27 -8.36 1.57
CA ALA A 113 11.62 -8.04 1.11
C ALA A 113 12.69 -9.05 1.57
N LEU A 114 12.46 -9.70 2.71
CA LEU A 114 13.31 -10.75 3.29
C LEU A 114 12.88 -12.17 2.90
N GLU A 115 11.93 -12.31 1.96
CA GLU A 115 11.47 -13.61 1.47
C GLU A 115 10.98 -14.55 2.60
N ALA A 116 10.30 -13.99 3.59
CA ALA A 116 9.71 -14.78 4.66
C ALA A 116 8.69 -15.80 4.11
N SER A 117 8.36 -16.82 4.91
CA SER A 117 7.33 -17.78 4.53
C SER A 117 5.99 -17.10 4.23
N TRP A 118 5.22 -17.67 3.31
CA TRP A 118 3.91 -17.10 2.94
C TRP A 118 2.96 -16.95 4.12
N HIS A 119 3.04 -17.86 5.11
CA HIS A 119 2.28 -17.75 6.35
C HIS A 119 2.57 -16.43 7.08
N VAL A 120 3.86 -16.12 7.30
CA VAL A 120 4.30 -14.87 7.94
C VAL A 120 3.90 -13.65 7.12
N ILE A 121 4.07 -13.70 5.80
CA ILE A 121 3.66 -12.60 4.91
C ILE A 121 2.16 -12.36 5.01
N SER A 122 1.34 -13.42 4.97
CA SER A 122 -0.12 -13.32 5.00
C SER A 122 -0.63 -12.76 6.33
N GLU A 123 -0.03 -13.16 7.45
CA GLU A 123 -0.38 -12.65 8.78
C GLU A 123 -0.06 -11.15 8.89
N ARG A 124 1.16 -10.74 8.52
CA ARG A 124 1.56 -9.33 8.59
C ARG A 124 0.77 -8.46 7.61
N ALA A 125 0.47 -8.98 6.43
CA ALA A 125 -0.40 -8.31 5.46
C ALA A 125 -1.82 -8.08 6.02
N LEU A 126 -2.39 -9.06 6.73
CA LEU A 126 -3.69 -8.91 7.38
C LEU A 126 -3.65 -7.82 8.44
N GLN A 127 -2.65 -7.85 9.34
CA GLN A 127 -2.48 -6.82 10.37
C GLN A 127 -2.30 -5.41 9.76
N ALA A 128 -1.55 -5.31 8.67
CA ALA A 128 -1.37 -4.06 7.94
C ALA A 128 -2.69 -3.55 7.34
N ARG A 129 -3.45 -4.42 6.66
CA ARG A 129 -4.76 -4.06 6.08
C ARG A 129 -5.75 -3.57 7.14
N GLU A 130 -5.81 -4.24 8.29
CA GLU A 130 -6.67 -3.81 9.40
C GLU A 130 -6.26 -2.44 9.94
N ALA A 131 -4.96 -2.20 10.12
CA ALA A 131 -4.46 -0.93 10.63
C ALA A 131 -4.67 0.21 9.61
N ILE A 132 -4.41 -0.03 8.32
CA ILE A 132 -4.66 0.91 7.21
C ILE A 132 -6.16 1.26 7.14
N SER A 133 -7.03 0.26 7.26
CA SER A 133 -8.48 0.47 7.26
C SER A 133 -8.91 1.37 8.42
N ARG A 134 -8.39 1.15 9.63
CA ARG A 134 -8.66 2.03 10.79
C ARG A 134 -8.15 3.45 10.58
N ALA A 135 -6.95 3.60 10.00
CA ALA A 135 -6.39 4.90 9.67
C ALA A 135 -7.15 5.63 8.53
N SER A 136 -7.97 4.92 7.76
CA SER A 136 -8.82 5.53 6.73
C SER A 136 -10.05 6.25 7.31
N PHE A 137 -10.37 6.01 8.59
CA PHE A 137 -11.52 6.59 9.30
C PHE A 137 -11.11 7.26 10.63
N PRO A 138 -10.33 8.35 10.60
CA PRO A 138 -9.98 9.08 11.81
C PRO A 138 -11.19 9.91 12.30
N GLY A 139 -12.09 9.32 13.09
CA GLY A 139 -13.18 10.08 13.72
C GLY A 139 -14.48 9.35 14.05
N LEU A 140 -14.52 8.01 14.08
CA LEU A 140 -15.61 7.25 14.71
C LEU A 140 -15.18 6.67 16.05
#